data_AF-A0A924AEZ1-F1
#
_entry.id   AF-A0A924AEZ1-F1
#
_cell.length_a   1.000
_cell.length_b   1.000
_cell.length_c   1.000
_cell.angle_alpha   90.00
_cell.angle_beta   90.00
_cell.angle_gamma   90.00
#
_symmetry.space_group_name_H-M   'P 1'
#
loop_
_entity.id
_entity.type
_entity.pdbx_description
1 polymer ?
#
loop_
_entity_poly.entity_id
_entity_poly.type
_entity_poly.pdbx_seq_one_letter_code
_entity_poly.pdbx_strand_id
1 'polypeptide(L)'
;GRPIIGLPHPLANLQALLMELAPGKPLMSRDNLASMQVDNVASGGMPGLAELGITASSLQSVVPLYLGSRGPRSSLDGMRRTAGRY
;
A
#
# COMPACT_ATOMS: atom_id res chain seq x y z
N GLY A 1 -6.71 -18.11 -1.10
CA GLY A 1 -6.14 -16.85 -0.58
C GLY A 1 -4.64 -16.86 -0.75
N ARG A 2 -3.96 -15.70 -0.65
CA ARG A 2 -2.50 -15.65 -0.54
C ARG A 2 -2.19 -15.69 0.96
N PRO A 3 -1.57 -16.76 1.50
CA PRO A 3 -1.26 -16.82 2.92
C PRO A 3 -0.30 -15.68 3.28
N ILE A 4 -0.53 -15.05 4.42
CA ILE A 4 0.31 -13.98 4.97
C ILE A 4 1.07 -14.59 6.15
N ILE A 5 2.40 -14.62 6.06
CA ILE A 5 3.27 -15.13 7.10
C ILE A 5 3.99 -13.94 7.72
N GLY A 6 3.89 -13.79 9.04
CA GLY A 6 4.57 -12.72 9.76
C GLY A 6 6.08 -12.91 9.74
N LEU A 7 6.82 -11.83 9.47
CA LEU A 7 8.28 -11.82 9.53
C LEU A 7 8.73 -11.38 10.94
N PRO A 8 9.54 -12.18 11.66
CA PRO A 8 10.09 -11.77 12.95
C PRO A 8 10.89 -10.47 12.87
N HIS A 9 10.79 -9.63 13.90
CA HIS A 9 11.37 -8.29 13.90
C HIS A 9 12.88 -8.23 13.59
N PRO A 10 13.75 -9.12 14.10
CA PRO A 10 15.17 -9.10 13.74
C PRO A 10 15.41 -9.33 12.24
N LEU A 11 14.63 -10.22 11.62
CA LEU A 11 14.73 -10.51 10.19
C LEU A 11 14.20 -9.34 9.36
N ALA A 12 13.13 -8.69 9.80
CA ALA A 12 12.63 -7.47 9.16
C ALA A 12 13.65 -6.33 9.18
N ASN A 13 14.36 -6.13 10.30
CA ASN A 13 15.44 -5.13 10.41
C ASN A 13 16.60 -5.43 9.48
N LEU A 14 17.05 -6.69 9.43
CA LEU A 14 18.13 -7.11 8.53
C LEU A 14 17.74 -6.90 7.07
N GLN A 15 16.52 -7.28 6.70
CA GLN A 15 16.01 -7.05 5.35
C GLN A 15 15.99 -5.56 5.01
N ALA A 16 15.48 -4.71 5.91
CA ALA A 16 15.43 -3.26 5.70
C ALA A 16 16.83 -2.65 5.54
N LEU A 17 17.81 -3.10 6.32
CA LEU A 17 19.21 -2.66 6.18
C LEU A 17 19.79 -3.00 4.80
N LEU A 18 19.58 -4.23 4.32
CA LEU A 18 20.06 -4.65 3.00
C LEU A 18 19.40 -3.84 1.87
N MET A 19 18.10 -3.52 2.01
CA MET A 19 17.35 -2.73 1.04
C MET A 19 17.70 -1.24 1.07
N GLU A 20 18.14 -0.72 2.22
CA GLU A 20 18.64 0.65 2.39
C GLU A 20 20.00 0.86 1.70
N LEU A 21 20.84 -0.17 1.66
CA LEU A 21 22.17 -0.15 1.00
C LEU A 21 22.12 -0.45 -0.50
N ALA A 22 20.96 -0.87 -1.03
CA ALA A 22 20.81 -1.17 -2.45
C ALA A 22 20.91 0.11 -3.30
N PRO A 23 21.51 0.04 -4.51
CA PRO A 23 21.64 1.21 -5.38
C PRO A 23 20.27 1.74 -5.84
N GLY A 24 20.12 3.07 -5.85
CA GLY A 24 18.90 3.75 -6.26
C GLY A 24 18.05 4.22 -5.07
N LYS A 25 16.76 4.51 -5.32
CA LYS A 25 15.82 4.88 -4.25
C LYS A 25 15.51 3.61 -3.44
N PRO A 26 15.66 3.63 -2.09
CA PRO A 26 15.41 2.45 -1.28
C PRO A 26 13.95 2.04 -1.42
N LEU A 27 13.73 0.75 -1.68
CA LEU A 27 12.38 0.16 -1.71
C LEU A 27 11.79 0.08 -0.29
N MET A 28 12.66 -0.07 0.70
CA MET A 28 12.35 -0.08 2.12
C MET A 28 13.60 0.37 2.89
N SER A 29 13.41 1.14 3.95
CA SER A 29 14.47 1.55 4.87
C SER A 29 14.11 1.14 6.30
N ARG A 30 15.10 1.18 7.21
CA ARG A 30 14.83 0.96 8.64
C ARG A 30 13.88 2.01 9.24
N ASP A 31 13.94 3.25 8.75
CA ASP A 31 13.00 4.30 9.13
C ASP A 31 11.56 3.97 8.68
N ASN A 32 11.38 3.48 7.45
CA ASN A 32 10.05 3.05 6.99
C ASN A 32 9.53 1.84 7.79
N LEU A 33 10.43 0.93 8.18
CA LEU A 33 10.06 -0.18 9.06
C LEU A 33 9.61 0.32 10.44
N ALA A 34 10.28 1.31 11.00
CA ALA A 34 9.94 1.89 12.29
C ALA A 34 8.61 2.67 12.24
N SER A 35 8.38 3.45 11.18
CA SER A 35 7.14 4.24 11.06
C SER A 35 5.88 3.38 10.92
N MET A 36 6.00 2.19 10.33
CA MET A 36 4.89 1.22 10.26
C MET A 36 4.50 0.61 11.62
N GLN A 37 5.33 0.75 12.66
CA GLN A 37 5.01 0.27 14.01
C GLN A 37 4.18 1.28 14.80
N VAL A 38 4.04 2.50 14.28
CA VAL A 38 3.32 3.59 14.94
C VAL A 38 2.05 3.87 14.15
N ASP A 39 0.93 4.01 14.86
CA ASP A 39 -0.36 4.33 14.24
C ASP A 39 -0.29 5.69 13.55
N ASN A 40 -0.33 5.70 12.22
CA ASN A 40 -0.42 6.92 11.41
C ASN A 40 -1.90 7.26 11.14
N VAL A 41 -2.60 7.65 12.20
CA VAL A 41 -4.02 8.03 12.16
C VAL A 41 -4.20 9.47 12.63
N ALA A 42 -5.24 10.14 12.13
CA ALA A 42 -5.57 11.47 12.59
C ALA A 42 -5.97 11.42 14.08
N SER A 43 -5.26 12.19 14.92
CA SER A 43 -5.52 12.27 16.36
C SER A 43 -6.80 13.03 16.72
N GLY A 44 -7.36 13.79 15.78
CA GLY A 44 -8.51 14.68 15.99
C GLY A 44 -8.18 15.99 16.71
N GLY A 45 -6.92 16.23 17.08
CA GLY A 45 -6.49 17.45 17.78
C GLY A 45 -6.16 18.65 16.87
N MET A 46 -6.24 18.49 15.55
CA MET A 46 -5.98 19.53 14.55
C MET A 46 -7.12 19.56 13.52
N PRO A 47 -7.31 20.69 12.80
CA PRO A 47 -8.23 20.76 11.68
C PRO A 47 -7.98 19.64 10.68
N GLY A 48 -9.04 18.96 10.28
CA GLY A 48 -9.02 17.88 9.29
C GLY A 48 -9.19 18.38 7.85
N LEU A 49 -9.51 17.45 6.96
CA LEU A 49 -9.67 17.73 5.53
C LEU A 49 -10.87 18.66 5.24
N ALA A 50 -11.92 18.60 6.07
CA ALA A 50 -13.13 19.41 5.88
C ALA A 50 -12.86 20.91 6.06
N GLU A 51 -12.02 21.29 7.03
CA GLU A 51 -11.61 22.70 7.21
C GLU A 51 -10.77 23.23 6.04
N LEU A 52 -10.15 22.34 5.27
CA LEU A 52 -9.45 22.68 4.02
C LEU A 52 -10.40 22.71 2.80
N GLY A 53 -11.70 22.45 2.98
CA GLY A 53 -12.67 22.31 1.89
C GLY A 53 -12.51 21.03 1.07
N ILE A 54 -11.82 20.02 1.61
CA ILE A 54 -11.51 18.76 0.93
C ILE A 54 -12.46 17.66 1.40
N THR A 55 -13.16 17.02 0.45
CA THR A 55 -13.96 15.82 0.73
C THR A 55 -13.11 14.57 0.56
N ALA A 56 -13.02 13.76 1.61
CA ALA A 56 -12.24 12.51 1.58
C ALA A 56 -12.85 11.51 0.57
N SER A 57 -11.99 10.94 -0.28
CA SER A 57 -12.37 9.83 -1.17
C SER A 57 -12.03 8.50 -0.52
N SER A 58 -12.89 7.50 -0.70
CA SER A 58 -12.62 6.15 -0.19
C SER A 58 -11.46 5.50 -0.94
N LEU A 59 -10.60 4.77 -0.23
CA LEU A 59 -9.51 4.04 -0.89
C LEU A 59 -10.04 3.01 -1.90
N GLN A 60 -11.17 2.38 -1.61
CA GLN A 60 -11.78 1.37 -2.46
C GLN A 60 -12.23 1.92 -3.82
N SER A 61 -12.59 3.21 -3.91
CA SER A 61 -12.97 3.82 -5.18
C SER A 61 -11.77 4.23 -6.03
N VAL A 62 -10.64 4.59 -5.40
CA VAL A 62 -9.46 5.13 -6.10
C VAL A 62 -8.40 4.05 -6.39
N VAL A 63 -8.18 3.09 -5.50
CA VAL A 63 -7.18 2.02 -5.63
C VAL A 63 -7.23 1.27 -6.97
N PRO A 64 -8.41 0.88 -7.50
CA PRO A 64 -8.49 0.18 -8.78
C PRO A 64 -7.90 0.97 -9.96
N LEU A 65 -7.88 2.31 -9.88
CA LEU A 65 -7.41 3.16 -10.98
C LEU A 65 -5.89 3.03 -11.22
N TYR A 66 -5.11 2.74 -10.18
CA TYR A 66 -3.64 2.66 -10.30
C TYR A 66 -3.06 1.27 -9.99
N LEU A 67 -3.79 0.38 -9.29
CA LEU A 67 -3.38 -1.02 -9.07
C LEU A 67 -4.16 -2.04 -9.93
N GLY A 68 -5.35 -1.71 -10.44
CA GLY A 68 -6.24 -2.66 -11.11
C GLY A 68 -5.74 -3.19 -12.46
N SER A 69 -4.79 -2.51 -13.10
CA SER A 69 -4.17 -2.92 -14.36
C SER A 69 -2.92 -3.79 -14.19
N ARG A 70 -2.34 -3.84 -12.98
CA ARG A 70 -1.02 -4.45 -12.71
C ARG A 70 -1.14 -5.66 -11.77
N GLY A 71 -1.70 -6.75 -12.28
CA GLY A 71 -1.72 -8.01 -11.54
C GLY A 71 -1.93 -9.23 -12.44
N PRO A 72 -1.59 -10.45 -11.98
CA PRO A 72 -1.75 -11.68 -12.76
C PRO A 72 -3.18 -11.94 -13.25
N ARG A 73 -4.17 -11.28 -12.64
CA ARG A 73 -5.60 -11.39 -12.98
C ARG A 73 -6.11 -10.24 -13.86
N SER A 74 -5.33 -9.19 -14.13
CA SER A 74 -5.79 -8.07 -14.96
C SER A 74 -6.08 -8.54 -16.40
N SER A 75 -5.29 -9.49 -16.90
CA SER A 75 -5.57 -10.18 -18.18
C SER A 75 -6.89 -10.97 -18.15
N LEU A 76 -7.22 -11.60 -17.01
CA LEU A 76 -8.48 -12.33 -16.83
C LEU A 76 -9.68 -11.39 -16.72
N ASP A 77 -9.50 -10.20 -16.13
CA ASP A 77 -10.56 -9.20 -16.05
C ASP A 77 -10.90 -8.64 -17.45
N GLY A 78 -9.90 -8.45 -18.32
CA GLY A 78 -10.13 -8.13 -19.73
C GLY A 78 -10.88 -9.23 -20.49
N MET A 79 -10.54 -10.49 -20.25
CA MET A 79 -11.28 -11.64 -20.81
C MET A 79 -12.72 -11.74 -20.27
N ARG A 80 -12.97 -11.39 -18.99
CA ARG A 80 -14.32 -11.37 -18.41
C ARG A 80 -15.21 -10.28 -19.05
N ARG A 81 -14.63 -9.11 -19.33
CA ARG A 81 -15.34 -8.01 -20.03
C ARG A 81 -15.74 -8.39 -21.45
N THR A 82 -14.88 -9.08 -22.18
CA THR A 82 -15.15 -9.51 -23.57
C THR A 82 -16.09 -10.72 -23.63
N ALA A 83 -16.14 -11.53 -22.58
CA ALA A 83 -17.06 -12.67 -22.47
C ALA A 83 -18.50 -12.29 -22.05
N GLY A 84 -18.83 -11.00 -21.93
CA GLY A 84 -20.19 -10.54 -21.65
C GLY A 84 -20.71 -10.88 -20.24
N ARG A 85 -19.82 -11.13 -19.26
CA ARG A 85 -20.22 -11.36 -17.87
C ARG A 85 -19.97 -10.10 -17.04
N TYR A 86 -21.03 -9.33 -16.85
CA TYR A 86 -21.19 -8.31 -15.81
C TYR A 86 -22.44 -8.64 -14.99
#